data_AF-A0A7S0JBT0-F1
#
_entry.id   AF-A0A7S0JBT0-F1
#
_cell.length_a   1.000
_cell.length_b   1.000
_cell.length_c   1.000
_cell.angle_alpha   90.00
_cell.angle_beta   90.00
_cell.angle_gamma   90.00
#
_symmetry.space_group_name_H-M   'P 1'
#
loop_
_entity.id
_entity.type
_entity.pdbx_description
1 polymer ?
#
loop_
_entity_poly.entity_id
_entity_poly.type
_entity_poly.pdbx_seq_one_letter_code
_entity_poly.pdbx_strand_id
1 'polypeptide(L)'
;LVPSHQGLHVPTQVNYVAKALPIFAPGETVRGPTSVITRYLRTAYLWDAVRVQGGAYGCSLGFSRFDGVATFSSYRDPNIAATLDSYDGTGAFLRANRLSRAELSKAIIGAVGELDAPQSVDSRGFTSMLRHLLGVTEADRQIWRDEVLGTTPSDFVQFAERMDALAGSGSVAVVGSEAALDAANALLPEAKRLRVRRVL
;
A
#
# COMPACT_ATOMS: atom_id res chain seq x y z
N LEU A 1 3.70 -12.06 12.80
CA LEU A 1 2.83 -11.19 13.64
C LEU A 1 1.42 -11.73 13.54
N VAL A 2 0.70 -11.88 14.66
CA VAL A 2 -0.72 -12.28 14.61
C VAL A 2 -1.52 -11.08 14.11
N PRO A 3 -2.34 -11.22 13.05
CA PRO A 3 -3.17 -10.13 12.54
C PRO A 3 -4.04 -9.53 13.66
N SER A 4 -4.14 -8.20 13.69
CA SER A 4 -4.97 -7.50 14.68
C SER A 4 -5.88 -6.49 14.00
N HIS A 5 -7.15 -6.47 14.43
CA HIS A 5 -8.21 -5.65 13.86
C HIS A 5 -8.75 -4.74 14.97
N GLN A 6 -8.47 -3.45 14.88
CA GLN A 6 -8.77 -2.47 15.92
C GLN A 6 -9.64 -1.34 15.38
N GLY A 7 -10.68 -0.99 16.13
CA GLY A 7 -11.47 0.22 15.92
C GLY A 7 -11.22 1.19 17.06
N LEU A 8 -10.81 2.41 16.75
CA LEU A 8 -10.59 3.48 17.71
C LEU A 8 -11.75 4.46 17.58
N HIS A 9 -12.64 4.42 18.56
CA HIS A 9 -13.80 5.31 18.61
C HIS A 9 -13.36 6.71 19.03
N VAL A 10 -13.63 7.69 18.16
CA VAL A 10 -13.52 9.13 18.39
C VAL A 10 -14.74 9.86 17.82
N PRO A 11 -15.13 11.04 18.35
CA PRO A 11 -16.22 11.83 17.78
C PRO A 11 -15.78 12.49 16.46
N THR A 12 -16.14 11.87 15.33
CA THR A 12 -15.80 12.34 13.97
C THR A 12 -16.93 12.03 12.99
N GLN A 13 -16.98 12.75 11.88
CA GLN A 13 -17.89 12.47 10.76
C GLN A 13 -17.25 11.66 9.64
N VAL A 14 -15.92 11.44 9.72
CA VAL A 14 -15.14 10.76 8.69
C VAL A 14 -14.17 9.77 9.33
N ASN A 15 -13.78 8.77 8.57
CA ASN A 15 -12.94 7.68 9.01
C ASN A 15 -11.50 7.80 8.47
N TYR A 16 -10.61 7.06 9.13
CA TYR A 16 -9.23 6.84 8.68
C TYR A 16 -8.98 5.34 8.74
N VAL A 17 -8.89 4.71 7.57
CA VAL A 17 -8.83 3.25 7.46
C VAL A 17 -7.43 2.86 7.03
N ALA A 18 -6.70 2.16 7.89
CA ALA A 18 -5.37 1.65 7.60
C ALA A 18 -5.35 0.12 7.57
N LYS A 19 -4.63 -0.44 6.61
CA LYS A 19 -4.33 -1.87 6.54
C LYS A 19 -2.84 -2.07 6.27
N ALA A 20 -2.17 -2.84 7.11
CA ALA A 20 -0.78 -3.24 6.93
C ALA A 20 -0.71 -4.71 6.54
N LEU A 21 -0.06 -5.01 5.41
CA LEU A 21 0.07 -6.34 4.83
C LEU A 21 1.54 -6.71 4.71
N PRO A 22 2.05 -7.70 5.48
CA PRO A 22 3.40 -8.19 5.32
C PRO A 22 3.49 -9.02 4.03
N ILE A 23 3.91 -8.40 2.93
CA ILE A 23 3.95 -9.04 1.60
C ILE A 23 5.28 -9.74 1.32
N PHE A 24 6.35 -9.39 2.05
CA PHE A 24 7.61 -10.13 2.08
C PHE A 24 7.95 -10.55 3.51
N ALA A 25 8.49 -11.75 3.68
CA ALA A 25 8.97 -12.21 4.97
C ALA A 25 10.26 -11.48 5.39
N PRO A 26 10.57 -11.38 6.70
CA PRO A 26 11.85 -10.84 7.15
C PRO A 26 13.03 -11.56 6.48
N GLY A 27 13.89 -10.79 5.80
CA GLY A 27 15.06 -11.32 5.08
C GLY A 27 14.76 -11.84 3.66
N GLU A 28 13.50 -11.87 3.22
CA GLU A 28 13.16 -12.16 1.82
C GLU A 28 13.60 -11.01 0.92
N THR A 29 14.25 -11.35 -0.21
CA THR A 29 14.72 -10.35 -1.16
C THR A 29 13.55 -9.69 -1.89
N VAL A 30 13.42 -8.38 -1.71
CA VAL A 30 12.48 -7.55 -2.45
C VAL A 30 13.12 -7.09 -3.75
N ARG A 31 12.42 -7.30 -4.87
CA ARG A 31 12.87 -6.85 -6.21
C ARG A 31 12.26 -5.50 -6.62
N GLY A 32 12.99 -4.77 -7.46
CA GLY A 32 12.64 -3.45 -8.01
C GLY A 32 11.22 -3.30 -8.58
N PRO A 33 10.66 -4.27 -9.34
CA PRO A 33 9.29 -4.21 -9.85
C PRO A 33 8.23 -3.90 -8.79
N THR A 34 8.46 -4.29 -7.54
CA THR A 34 7.58 -3.99 -6.40
C THR A 34 7.29 -2.50 -6.27
N SER A 35 8.29 -1.64 -6.48
CA SER A 35 8.10 -0.18 -6.41
C SER A 35 7.30 0.37 -7.58
N VAL A 36 7.46 -0.20 -8.77
CA VAL A 36 6.65 0.14 -9.95
C VAL A 36 5.20 -0.23 -9.72
N ILE A 37 4.94 -1.44 -9.22
CA ILE A 37 3.59 -1.99 -9.05
C ILE A 37 2.83 -1.29 -7.93
N THR A 38 3.47 -1.06 -6.77
CA THR A 38 2.84 -0.35 -5.64
C THR A 38 2.51 1.10 -5.99
N ARG A 39 3.42 1.78 -6.72
CA ARG A 39 3.13 3.12 -7.25
C ARG A 39 1.98 3.09 -8.26
N TYR A 40 1.97 2.12 -9.17
CA TYR A 40 0.91 1.97 -10.17
C TYR A 40 -0.45 1.78 -9.51
N LEU A 41 -0.56 0.87 -8.53
CA LEU A 41 -1.77 0.65 -7.73
C LEU A 41 -2.28 1.94 -7.07
N ARG A 42 -1.38 2.75 -6.50
CA ARG A 42 -1.72 4.03 -5.88
C ARG A 42 -2.40 4.99 -6.86
N THR A 43 -1.89 5.08 -8.09
CA THR A 43 -2.34 6.08 -9.07
C THR A 43 -3.44 5.59 -10.01
N ALA A 44 -3.51 4.29 -10.30
CA ALA A 44 -4.40 3.73 -11.32
C ALA A 44 -5.58 2.94 -10.75
N TYR A 45 -5.56 2.58 -9.46
CA TYR A 45 -6.63 1.81 -8.83
C TYR A 45 -7.17 2.48 -7.58
N LEU A 46 -6.32 2.66 -6.55
CA LEU A 46 -6.79 3.18 -5.26
C LEU A 46 -7.34 4.60 -5.38
N TRP A 47 -6.74 5.43 -6.24
CA TRP A 47 -7.24 6.77 -6.52
C TRP A 47 -8.70 6.74 -7.02
N ASP A 48 -9.00 5.85 -7.98
CA ASP A 48 -10.34 5.76 -8.53
C ASP A 48 -11.31 5.06 -7.56
N ALA A 49 -10.92 3.91 -7.01
CA ALA A 49 -11.77 3.09 -6.15
C ALA A 49 -12.09 3.78 -4.80
N VAL A 50 -11.07 4.28 -4.10
CA VAL A 50 -11.23 4.82 -2.73
C VAL A 50 -11.61 6.29 -2.74
N ARG A 51 -11.01 7.09 -3.63
CA ARG A 51 -11.25 8.54 -3.68
C ARG A 51 -12.36 8.93 -4.64
N VAL A 52 -12.26 8.59 -5.93
CA VAL A 52 -13.23 9.09 -6.93
C VAL A 52 -14.60 8.45 -6.74
N GLN A 53 -14.64 7.12 -6.64
CA GLN A 53 -15.88 6.36 -6.46
C GLN A 53 -16.28 6.29 -4.98
N GLY A 54 -15.34 6.04 -4.09
CA GLY A 54 -15.58 5.92 -2.65
C GLY A 54 -15.77 7.25 -1.91
N GLY A 55 -15.39 8.39 -2.50
CA GLY A 55 -15.60 9.71 -1.90
C GLY A 55 -14.64 10.09 -0.77
N ALA A 56 -13.60 9.29 -0.49
CA ALA A 56 -12.58 9.66 0.47
C ALA A 56 -11.78 10.88 0.00
N TYR A 57 -11.34 11.74 0.92
CA TYR A 57 -10.49 12.87 0.55
C TYR A 57 -9.13 12.43 0.01
N GLY A 58 -8.60 11.29 0.44
CA GLY A 58 -7.33 10.78 -0.06
C GLY A 58 -7.12 9.31 0.26
N CYS A 59 -6.20 8.70 -0.48
CA CYS A 59 -5.76 7.32 -0.27
C CYS A 59 -4.26 7.21 -0.56
N SER A 60 -3.60 6.26 0.08
CA SER A 60 -2.19 5.97 -0.18
C SER A 60 -1.90 4.47 -0.07
N LEU A 61 -0.84 4.08 -0.77
CA LEU A 61 -0.18 2.79 -0.62
C LEU A 61 1.31 3.08 -0.47
N GLY A 62 1.83 2.83 0.73
CA GLY A 62 3.24 2.85 1.03
C GLY A 62 3.82 1.43 1.02
N PHE A 63 5.08 1.30 0.65
CA PHE A 63 5.80 0.04 0.75
C PHE A 63 7.25 0.30 1.15
N SER A 64 7.76 -0.49 2.09
CA SER A 64 9.14 -0.45 2.53
C SER A 64 9.82 -1.76 2.18
N ARG A 65 10.91 -1.70 1.40
CA ARG A 65 11.69 -2.89 1.05
C ARG A 65 12.51 -3.45 2.22
N PHE A 66 12.60 -2.70 3.32
CA PHE A 66 13.40 -3.09 4.50
C PHE A 66 12.60 -3.95 5.47
N ASP A 67 11.28 -3.73 5.56
CA ASP A 67 10.38 -4.52 6.41
C ASP A 67 9.43 -5.42 5.61
N GLY A 68 9.29 -5.21 4.30
CA GLY A 68 8.45 -6.02 3.43
C GLY A 68 6.95 -5.75 3.58
N VAL A 69 6.56 -4.64 4.22
CA VAL A 69 5.16 -4.34 4.54
C VAL A 69 4.57 -3.33 3.56
N ALA A 70 3.45 -3.71 2.94
CA ALA A 70 2.58 -2.80 2.21
C ALA A 70 1.57 -2.17 3.18
N THR A 71 1.50 -0.84 3.21
CA THR A 71 0.60 -0.10 4.10
C THR A 71 -0.39 0.72 3.27
N PHE A 72 -1.64 0.34 3.35
CA PHE A 72 -2.78 1.06 2.79
C PHE A 72 -3.31 2.05 3.81
N SER A 73 -3.71 3.23 3.35
CA SER A 73 -4.46 4.17 4.17
C SER A 73 -5.44 5.00 3.37
N SER A 74 -6.55 5.37 4.01
CA SER A 74 -7.49 6.37 3.53
C SER A 74 -7.60 7.53 4.51
N TYR A 75 -7.91 8.71 4.00
CA TYR A 75 -7.94 9.96 4.76
C TYR A 75 -9.27 10.67 4.55
N ARG A 76 -9.96 10.98 5.65
CA ARG A 76 -11.32 11.56 5.67
C ARG A 76 -12.26 10.76 4.77
N ASP A 77 -12.35 9.48 5.05
CA ASP A 77 -13.08 8.49 4.28
C ASP A 77 -14.50 8.30 4.84
N PRO A 78 -15.57 8.44 4.03
CA PRO A 78 -16.92 8.14 4.49
C PRO A 78 -17.16 6.63 4.72
N ASN A 79 -16.30 5.76 4.18
CA ASN A 79 -16.45 4.32 4.22
C ASN A 79 -15.41 3.63 5.11
N ILE A 80 -15.72 2.39 5.51
CA ILE A 80 -14.77 1.48 6.19
C ILE A 80 -14.73 0.13 5.46
N ALA A 81 -15.84 -0.60 5.43
CA ALA A 81 -15.89 -1.93 4.83
C ALA A 81 -15.54 -1.91 3.34
N ALA A 82 -16.16 -1.02 2.56
CA ALA A 82 -15.88 -0.89 1.12
C ALA A 82 -14.42 -0.48 0.82
N THR A 83 -13.81 0.31 1.71
CA THR A 83 -12.39 0.68 1.59
C THR A 83 -11.48 -0.52 1.84
N LEU A 84 -11.78 -1.32 2.87
CA LEU A 84 -11.05 -2.57 3.13
C LEU A 84 -11.21 -3.58 1.98
N ASP A 85 -12.40 -3.67 1.39
CA ASP A 85 -12.65 -4.49 0.20
C ASP A 85 -11.84 -4.00 -1.01
N SER A 86 -11.70 -2.68 -1.17
CA SER A 86 -10.84 -2.10 -2.22
C SER A 86 -9.36 -2.43 -1.98
N TYR A 87 -8.88 -2.47 -0.73
CA TYR A 87 -7.52 -2.91 -0.44
C TYR A 87 -7.31 -4.38 -0.80
N ASP A 88 -8.29 -5.23 -0.49
CA ASP A 88 -8.27 -6.66 -0.79
C ASP A 88 -8.43 -6.94 -2.30
N GLY A 89 -9.09 -6.04 -3.04
CA GLY A 89 -9.27 -6.13 -4.49
C GLY A 89 -8.04 -5.79 -5.33
N THR A 90 -6.93 -5.40 -4.73
CA THR A 90 -5.70 -5.01 -5.46
C THR A 90 -5.14 -6.13 -6.33
N GLY A 91 -5.08 -7.36 -5.85
CA GLY A 91 -4.61 -8.50 -6.65
C GLY A 91 -5.51 -8.80 -7.84
N ALA A 92 -6.84 -8.73 -7.63
CA ALA A 92 -7.81 -8.89 -8.71
C ALA A 92 -7.66 -7.82 -9.79
N PHE A 93 -7.48 -6.55 -9.40
CA PHE A 93 -7.23 -5.45 -10.35
C PHE A 93 -5.99 -5.70 -11.20
N LEU A 94 -4.87 -6.08 -10.58
CA LEU A 94 -3.62 -6.34 -11.29
C LEU A 94 -3.72 -7.50 -12.30
N ARG A 95 -4.51 -8.53 -11.97
CA ARG A 95 -4.73 -9.68 -12.85
C ARG A 95 -5.65 -9.36 -14.03
N ALA A 96 -6.72 -8.60 -13.77
CA ALA A 96 -7.69 -8.23 -14.80
C ALA A 96 -7.11 -7.20 -15.78
N ASN A 97 -6.26 -6.30 -15.29
CA ASN A 97 -5.72 -5.22 -16.10
C ASN A 97 -4.48 -5.67 -16.89
N ARG A 98 -4.71 -6.15 -18.12
CA ARG A 98 -3.62 -6.43 -19.07
C ARG A 98 -2.96 -5.12 -19.50
N LEU A 99 -1.83 -4.80 -18.87
CA LEU A 99 -1.05 -3.61 -19.17
C LEU A 99 -0.62 -3.57 -20.63
N SER A 100 -1.01 -2.51 -21.33
CA SER A 100 -0.40 -2.17 -22.61
C SER A 100 1.08 -1.80 -22.39
N ARG A 101 1.89 -1.92 -23.44
CA ARG A 101 3.30 -1.49 -23.40
C ARG A 101 3.42 -0.01 -22.98
N ALA A 102 2.51 0.83 -23.47
CA ALA A 102 2.50 2.26 -23.14
C ALA A 102 2.21 2.51 -21.66
N GLU A 103 1.27 1.78 -21.06
CA GLU A 103 0.97 1.89 -19.62
C GLU A 103 2.10 1.35 -18.75
N LEU A 104 2.71 0.23 -19.13
CA LEU A 104 3.90 -0.29 -18.43
C LEU A 104 5.03 0.74 -18.44
N SER A 105 5.32 1.35 -19.61
CA SER A 105 6.32 2.42 -19.69
C SER A 105 5.96 3.61 -18.81
N LYS A 106 4.70 4.04 -18.75
CA LYS A 106 4.26 5.13 -17.85
C LYS A 106 4.44 4.76 -16.38
N ALA A 107 4.14 3.51 -16.00
CA ALA A 107 4.34 3.03 -14.63
C ALA A 107 5.83 3.07 -14.23
N ILE A 108 6.71 2.59 -15.11
CA ILE A 108 8.17 2.61 -14.90
C ILE A 108 8.68 4.05 -14.81
N ILE A 109 8.30 4.93 -15.74
CA ILE A 109 8.67 6.35 -15.72
C ILE A 109 8.24 7.01 -14.41
N GLY A 110 7.03 6.70 -13.95
CA GLY A 110 6.53 7.19 -12.68
C GLY A 110 7.42 6.78 -11.49
N ALA A 111 7.83 5.51 -11.44
CA ALA A 111 8.70 5.00 -10.39
C ALA A 111 10.11 5.61 -10.45
N VAL A 112 10.67 5.76 -11.65
CA VAL A 112 11.96 6.44 -11.86
C VAL A 112 11.87 7.91 -11.41
N GLY A 113 10.77 8.59 -11.70
CA GLY A 113 10.55 9.96 -11.24
C GLY A 113 10.55 10.12 -9.72
N GLU A 114 10.13 9.10 -8.97
CA GLU A 114 10.23 9.09 -7.50
C GLU A 114 11.64 8.78 -7.02
N LEU A 115 12.34 7.86 -7.70
CA LEU A 115 13.73 7.51 -7.39
C LEU A 115 14.69 8.69 -7.61
N ASP A 116 14.44 9.47 -8.66
CA ASP A 116 15.30 10.57 -9.12
C ASP A 116 14.72 11.94 -8.76
N ALA A 117 13.78 12.00 -7.82
CA ALA A 117 13.16 13.26 -7.39
C ALA A 117 14.24 14.27 -6.95
N PRO A 118 14.14 15.56 -7.33
CA PRO A 118 15.12 16.57 -6.96
C PRO A 118 15.15 16.74 -5.44
N GLN A 119 16.35 16.79 -4.89
CA GLN A 119 16.58 16.92 -3.45
C GLN A 119 17.41 18.17 -3.15
N SER A 120 17.05 18.87 -2.08
CA SER A 120 17.90 19.91 -1.49
C SER A 120 19.22 19.33 -0.96
N VAL A 121 20.22 20.19 -0.72
CA VAL A 121 21.55 19.74 -0.29
C VAL A 121 21.50 18.96 1.03
N ASP A 122 20.71 19.44 2.00
CA ASP A 122 20.46 18.77 3.27
C ASP A 122 19.74 17.42 3.09
N SER A 123 18.71 17.37 2.24
CA SER A 123 17.98 16.12 1.94
C SER A 123 18.87 15.06 1.29
N ARG A 124 19.81 15.47 0.42
CA ARG A 124 20.82 14.58 -0.17
C ARG A 124 21.77 14.03 0.90
N GLY A 125 22.23 14.89 1.81
CA GLY A 125 23.06 14.50 2.95
C GLY A 125 22.37 13.48 3.84
N PHE A 126 21.10 13.73 4.19
CA PHE A 126 20.28 12.81 4.98
C PHE A 126 20.05 11.47 4.29
N THR A 127 19.74 11.50 2.99
CA THR A 127 19.57 10.27 2.18
C THR A 127 20.86 9.45 2.12
N SER A 128 22.01 10.11 1.97
CA SER A 128 23.34 9.47 1.99
C SER A 128 23.61 8.81 3.35
N MET A 129 23.33 9.51 4.45
CA MET A 129 23.46 8.97 5.80
C MET A 129 22.57 7.74 6.02
N LEU A 130 21.29 7.79 5.63
CA LEU A 130 20.38 6.65 5.75
C LEU A 130 20.88 5.44 4.95
N ARG A 131 21.37 5.64 3.72
CA ARG A 131 21.95 4.56 2.92
C ARG A 131 23.15 3.93 3.61
N HIS A 132 24.04 4.74 4.17
CA HIS A 132 25.18 4.25 4.93
C HIS A 132 24.76 3.43 6.17
N LEU A 133 23.83 3.96 6.98
CA LEU A 133 23.34 3.28 8.18
C LEU A 133 22.60 1.96 7.87
N LEU A 134 21.92 1.89 6.72
CA LEU A 134 21.20 0.70 6.26
C LEU A 134 22.08 -0.24 5.41
N GLY A 135 23.37 0.07 5.24
CA GLY A 135 24.31 -0.74 4.45
C GLY A 135 23.98 -0.79 2.95
N VAL A 136 23.23 0.17 2.42
CA VAL A 136 22.84 0.22 1.01
C VAL A 136 24.00 0.76 0.17
N THR A 137 24.61 -0.11 -0.62
CA THR A 137 25.75 0.24 -1.48
C THR A 137 25.31 0.87 -2.81
N GLU A 138 26.24 1.50 -3.52
CA GLU A 138 25.98 1.96 -4.89
C GLU A 138 25.62 0.80 -5.83
N ALA A 139 26.21 -0.39 -5.63
CA ALA A 139 25.88 -1.58 -6.41
C ALA A 139 24.42 -2.02 -6.16
N ASP A 140 23.96 -2.03 -4.90
CA ASP A 140 22.56 -2.35 -4.58
C ASP A 140 21.59 -1.35 -5.19
N ARG A 141 21.97 -0.06 -5.23
CA ARG A 141 21.17 1.00 -5.87
C ARG A 141 21.09 0.79 -7.38
N GLN A 142 22.19 0.40 -8.00
CA GLN A 142 22.22 0.14 -9.44
C GLN A 142 21.38 -1.09 -9.80
N ILE A 143 21.55 -2.21 -9.07
CA ILE A 143 20.72 -3.42 -9.25
C ILE A 143 19.24 -3.07 -9.13
N TRP A 144 18.85 -2.34 -8.09
CA TRP A 144 17.46 -1.92 -7.91
C TRP A 144 16.95 -1.08 -9.08
N ARG A 145 17.76 -0.16 -9.60
CA ARG A 145 17.39 0.67 -10.75
C ARG A 145 17.21 -0.18 -12.00
N ASP A 146 18.12 -1.11 -12.25
CA ASP A 146 18.06 -2.01 -13.40
C ASP A 146 16.81 -2.91 -13.33
N GLU A 147 16.48 -3.41 -12.15
CA GLU A 147 15.24 -4.17 -11.89
C GLU A 147 13.97 -3.32 -12.10
N VAL A 148 13.96 -2.06 -11.67
CA VAL A 148 12.84 -1.13 -11.92
C VAL A 148 12.65 -0.90 -13.42
N LEU A 149 13.74 -0.62 -14.15
CA LEU A 149 13.70 -0.42 -15.60
C LEU A 149 13.33 -1.69 -16.37
N GLY A 150 13.70 -2.86 -15.83
CA GLY A 150 13.41 -4.18 -16.37
C GLY A 150 12.04 -4.76 -16.02
N THR A 151 11.15 -3.98 -15.39
CA THR A 151 9.82 -4.47 -14.97
C THR A 151 9.01 -4.98 -16.17
N THR A 152 8.40 -6.15 -16.02
CA THR A 152 7.61 -6.83 -17.05
C THR A 152 6.14 -6.99 -16.64
N PRO A 153 5.21 -7.25 -17.58
CA PRO A 153 3.83 -7.60 -17.23
C PRO A 153 3.72 -8.85 -16.34
N SER A 154 4.65 -9.80 -16.45
CA SER A 154 4.64 -10.99 -15.59
C SER A 154 4.89 -10.63 -14.12
N ASP A 155 5.65 -9.59 -13.82
CA ASP A 155 5.91 -9.17 -12.44
C ASP A 155 4.61 -8.66 -11.77
N PHE A 156 3.71 -8.02 -12.53
CA PHE A 156 2.40 -7.60 -12.04
C PHE A 156 1.52 -8.80 -11.67
N VAL A 157 1.54 -9.87 -12.48
CA VAL A 157 0.80 -11.11 -12.21
C VAL A 157 1.35 -11.81 -10.97
N GLN A 158 2.67 -11.95 -10.86
CA GLN A 158 3.31 -12.56 -9.67
C GLN A 158 3.03 -11.76 -8.40
N PHE A 159 3.04 -10.42 -8.51
CA PHE A 159 2.68 -9.56 -7.39
C PHE A 159 1.20 -9.70 -7.00
N ALA A 160 0.30 -9.85 -7.98
CA ALA A 160 -1.12 -10.10 -7.73
C ALA A 160 -1.35 -11.40 -6.95
N GLU A 161 -0.69 -12.49 -7.35
CA GLU A 161 -0.76 -13.79 -6.66
C GLU A 161 -0.29 -13.68 -5.22
N ARG A 162 0.80 -12.95 -4.99
CA ARG A 162 1.32 -12.68 -3.65
C ARG A 162 0.34 -11.89 -2.79
N MET A 163 -0.28 -10.85 -3.34
CA MET A 163 -1.28 -10.05 -2.64
C MET A 163 -2.49 -10.91 -2.23
N ASP A 164 -3.00 -11.74 -3.12
CA ASP A 164 -4.16 -12.61 -2.87
C ASP A 164 -3.85 -13.67 -1.80
N ALA A 165 -2.67 -14.29 -1.88
CA ALA A 165 -2.23 -15.30 -0.90
C ALA A 165 -2.10 -14.72 0.52
N LEU A 166 -1.84 -13.42 0.62
CA LEU A 166 -1.58 -12.75 1.89
C LEU A 166 -2.74 -11.86 2.34
N ALA A 167 -3.81 -11.69 1.57
CA ALA A 167 -4.91 -10.76 1.87
C ALA A 167 -5.50 -10.94 3.29
N GLY A 168 -5.53 -12.18 3.79
CA GLY A 168 -6.01 -12.53 5.14
C GLY A 168 -5.00 -12.34 6.28
N SER A 169 -3.72 -12.06 6.00
CA SER A 169 -2.66 -11.91 7.01
C SER A 169 -2.44 -10.46 7.46
N GLY A 170 -3.19 -9.51 6.90
CA GLY A 170 -3.05 -8.09 7.20
C GLY A 170 -3.65 -7.68 8.53
N SER A 171 -3.04 -6.71 9.19
CA SER A 171 -3.62 -6.02 10.35
C SER A 171 -4.38 -4.77 9.92
N VAL A 172 -5.47 -4.45 10.62
CA VAL A 172 -6.35 -3.33 10.32
C VAL A 172 -6.46 -2.44 11.56
N ALA A 173 -6.36 -1.13 11.34
CA ALA A 173 -6.66 -0.11 12.34
C ALA A 173 -7.57 0.95 11.71
N VAL A 174 -8.67 1.26 12.39
CA VAL A 174 -9.64 2.25 11.93
C VAL A 174 -9.86 3.27 13.02
N VAL A 175 -9.83 4.56 12.66
CA VAL A 175 -10.30 5.66 13.50
C VAL A 175 -11.62 6.14 12.93
N GLY A 176 -12.68 6.15 13.73
CA GLY A 176 -14.03 6.49 13.27
C GLY A 176 -15.01 6.73 14.42
N SER A 177 -16.24 7.11 14.09
CA SER A 177 -17.33 7.17 15.08
C SER A 177 -17.80 5.78 15.46
N GLU A 178 -18.41 5.65 16.65
CA GLU A 178 -19.02 4.39 17.10
C GLU A 178 -20.02 3.84 16.07
N ALA A 179 -20.93 4.69 15.59
CA ALA A 179 -21.91 4.31 14.58
C ALA A 179 -21.27 3.79 13.28
N ALA A 180 -20.17 4.41 12.81
CA ALA A 180 -19.47 3.95 11.61
C ALA A 180 -18.76 2.61 11.85
N LEU A 181 -18.12 2.44 13.00
CA LEU A 181 -17.42 1.19 13.37
C LEU A 181 -18.40 0.03 13.53
N ASP A 182 -19.56 0.27 14.13
CA ASP A 182 -20.62 -0.75 14.30
C ASP A 182 -21.24 -1.13 12.95
N ALA A 183 -21.55 -0.15 12.11
CA ALA A 183 -22.02 -0.39 10.75
C ALA A 183 -21.01 -1.21 9.93
N ALA A 184 -19.72 -0.92 10.07
CA ALA A 184 -18.67 -1.71 9.44
C ALA A 184 -18.63 -3.16 9.97
N ASN A 185 -18.72 -3.36 11.29
CA ASN A 185 -18.70 -4.69 11.90
C ASN A 185 -19.92 -5.55 11.52
N ALA A 186 -21.05 -4.94 11.18
CA ALA A 186 -22.22 -5.64 10.65
C ALA A 186 -21.97 -6.20 9.24
N LEU A 187 -21.14 -5.53 8.44
CA LEU A 187 -20.81 -5.93 7.06
C LEU A 187 -19.57 -6.83 6.99
N LEU A 188 -18.62 -6.66 7.90
CA LEU A 188 -17.37 -7.40 7.91
C LEU A 188 -17.59 -8.87 8.32
N PRO A 189 -16.90 -9.82 7.66
CA PRO A 189 -16.84 -11.21 8.12
C PRO A 189 -16.36 -11.29 9.57
N GLU A 190 -16.82 -12.28 10.32
CA GLU A 190 -16.50 -12.42 11.75
C GLU A 190 -14.98 -12.37 12.03
N ALA A 191 -14.19 -13.07 11.20
CA ALA A 191 -12.73 -13.09 11.30
C ALA A 191 -12.05 -11.73 11.05
N LYS A 192 -12.75 -10.76 10.42
CA LYS A 192 -12.23 -9.43 10.11
C LYS A 192 -12.84 -8.31 10.97
N ARG A 193 -13.75 -8.63 11.90
CA ARG A 193 -14.40 -7.62 12.75
C ARG A 193 -13.39 -6.84 13.58
N LEU A 194 -13.65 -5.55 13.71
CA LEU A 194 -12.87 -4.60 14.47
C LEU A 194 -13.18 -4.76 15.96
N ARG A 195 -12.15 -4.91 16.79
CA ARG A 195 -12.27 -4.76 18.24
C ARG A 195 -12.31 -3.27 18.57
N VAL A 196 -13.50 -2.78 18.90
CA VAL A 196 -13.72 -1.35 19.16
C VAL A 196 -13.26 -0.99 20.58
N ARG A 197 -12.49 0.08 20.69
CA ARG A 197 -12.08 0.70 21.96
C ARG A 197 -12.29 2.20 21.88
N ARG A 198 -12.81 2.76 22.96
CA ARG A 198 -12.92 4.21 23.14
C ARG A 198 -11.56 4.77 23.52
N VAL A 199 -11.11 5.80 22.80
CA VAL A 199 -9.76 6.40 22.99
C VAL A 199 -9.82 7.74 23.72
N LEU A 200 -11.01 8.35 23.83
CA LEU A 200 -11.29 9.59 24.55
C LEU A 200 -12.69 9.57 25.19
#